data_AF-A0A1F8P5E4-F1
#
_entry.id   AF-A0A1F8P5E4-F1
#
_cell.length_a   1.000
_cell.length_b   1.000
_cell.length_c   1.000
_cell.angle_alpha   90.00
_cell.angle_beta   90.00
_cell.angle_gamma   90.00
#
_symmetry.space_group_name_H-M   'P 1'
#
loop_
_entity.id
_entity.type
_entity.pdbx_description
1 polymer ?
#
loop_
_entity_poly.entity_id
_entity_poly.type
_entity_poly.pdbx_seq_one_letter_code
_entity_poly.pdbx_strand_id
1 'polypeptide(L)'
;MTNYIIALFLGLFFGFLLNKAGLTKYHKIVNVFRLTDLSVLKFMMSGLVVAMIGLYALRDLGLITFPNIPATYVVGNILGGVVFGIGMALTGY
;
A
#
# COMPACT_ATOMS: atom_id res chain seq x y z
N MET A 1 -2.13 -19.23 -16.98
CA MET A 1 -3.55 -18.80 -17.02
C MET A 1 -4.16 -18.76 -15.62
N THR A 2 -4.04 -19.81 -14.80
CA THR A 2 -4.56 -19.85 -13.42
C THR A 2 -4.07 -18.70 -12.51
N ASN A 3 -2.78 -18.32 -12.60
CA ASN A 3 -2.25 -17.20 -11.79
C ASN A 3 -2.93 -15.85 -12.06
N TYR A 4 -3.40 -15.60 -13.28
CA TYR A 4 -4.08 -14.34 -13.61
C TYR A 4 -5.49 -14.29 -13.02
N ILE A 5 -6.17 -15.45 -12.97
CA ILE A 5 -7.49 -15.56 -12.33
C ILE A 5 -7.34 -15.30 -10.82
N ILE A 6 -6.34 -15.91 -10.17
CA ILE A 6 -6.06 -15.67 -8.75
C ILE A 6 -5.73 -14.20 -8.49
N ALA A 7 -4.87 -13.60 -9.32
CA ALA A 7 -4.53 -12.18 -9.20
C ALA A 7 -5.75 -11.26 -9.36
N LEU A 8 -6.67 -11.59 -10.27
CA LEU A 8 -7.91 -10.85 -10.46
C LEU A 8 -8.80 -10.88 -9.21
N PHE A 9 -9.02 -12.07 -8.64
CA PHE A 9 -9.80 -12.19 -7.40
C PHE A 9 -9.12 -11.46 -6.25
N LEU A 10 -7.80 -11.63 -6.08
CA LEU A 10 -7.06 -10.93 -5.03
C LEU A 10 -7.16 -9.41 -5.17
N GLY A 11 -7.03 -8.89 -6.39
CA GLY A 11 -7.20 -7.47 -6.70
C GLY A 11 -8.62 -6.96 -6.41
N LEU A 12 -9.64 -7.75 -6.75
CA LEU A 12 -11.03 -7.41 -6.46
C LEU A 12 -11.28 -7.34 -4.94
N PHE A 13 -10.84 -8.36 -4.19
CA PHE A 13 -10.96 -8.36 -2.73
C PHE A 13 -10.20 -7.20 -2.10
N PHE A 14 -8.99 -6.92 -2.58
CA PHE A 14 -8.19 -5.78 -2.12
C PHE A 14 -8.91 -4.46 -2.37
N GLY A 15 -9.42 -4.23 -3.57
CA GLY A 15 -10.19 -3.02 -3.92
C GLY A 15 -11.46 -2.88 -3.09
N PHE A 16 -12.20 -3.97 -2.87
CA PHE A 16 -13.39 -3.98 -2.01
C PHE A 16 -13.04 -3.61 -0.56
N LEU A 17 -11.96 -4.17 -0.01
CA LEU A 17 -11.50 -3.86 1.35
C LEU A 17 -11.06 -2.41 1.48
N LEU A 18 -10.36 -1.85 0.49
CA LEU A 18 -9.98 -0.44 0.46
C LEU A 18 -11.20 0.50 0.45
N ASN A 19 -12.19 0.18 -0.38
CA ASN A 19 -13.44 0.95 -0.45
C ASN A 19 -14.19 0.87 0.88
N LYS A 20 -14.32 -0.33 1.46
CA LYS A 20 -14.95 -0.56 2.76
C LYS A 20 -14.24 0.17 3.90
N ALA A 21 -12.91 0.24 3.86
CA ALA A 21 -12.10 1.00 4.82
C ALA A 21 -12.25 2.53 4.66
N GLY A 22 -12.93 3.01 3.61
CA GLY A 22 -13.18 4.43 3.36
C GLY A 22 -11.94 5.18 2.88
N LEU A 23 -10.90 4.47 2.45
CA LEU A 23 -9.61 5.05 2.02
C LEU A 23 -9.67 5.62 0.61
N THR A 24 -10.75 5.35 -0.12
CA THR A 24 -11.01 5.91 -1.46
C THR A 24 -11.73 7.26 -1.39
N LYS A 25 -11.96 7.82 -0.19
CA LYS A 25 -12.65 9.09 -0.01
C LYS A 25 -11.66 10.25 -0.05
N TYR A 26 -11.95 11.24 -0.90
CA TYR A 26 -11.14 12.46 -1.06
C TYR A 26 -10.71 13.09 0.27
N HIS A 27 -11.68 13.29 1.17
CA HIS A 27 -11.41 13.93 2.45
C HIS A 27 -10.42 13.15 3.33
N LYS A 28 -10.36 11.81 3.23
CA LYS A 28 -9.42 11.01 4.01
C LYS A 28 -8.00 11.22 3.53
N ILE A 29 -7.78 11.28 2.22
CA ILE A 29 -6.46 11.49 1.63
C ILE A 29 -5.94 12.90 1.92
N VAL A 30 -6.74 13.93 1.62
CA VAL A 30 -6.32 15.33 1.84
C VAL A 30 -6.07 15.63 3.31
N ASN A 31 -6.86 15.05 4.22
CA ASN A 31 -6.71 15.30 5.65
C ASN A 31 -5.43 14.68 6.26
N VAL A 32 -4.80 13.71 5.60
CA VAL A 32 -3.48 13.21 5.99
C VAL A 32 -2.43 14.30 5.79
N PHE A 33 -2.47 15.00 4.65
CA PHE A 33 -1.56 16.11 4.36
C PHE A 33 -1.84 17.36 5.21
N ARG A 34 -3.09 17.51 5.67
CA ARG A 34 -3.47 18.55 6.64
C ARG A 34 -3.19 18.17 8.10
N LEU A 35 -2.72 16.94 8.34
CA LEU A 35 -2.46 16.39 9.67
C LEU A 35 -3.71 16.36 10.60
N THR A 36 -4.92 16.41 10.03
CA THR A 36 -6.18 16.41 10.80
C THR A 36 -6.76 15.01 10.93
N ASP A 37 -6.50 14.13 9.97
CA ASP A 37 -6.96 12.75 10.00
C ASP A 37 -5.86 11.81 9.50
N LEU A 38 -5.26 11.06 10.43
CA LEU A 38 -4.18 10.12 10.16
C LEU A 38 -4.69 8.69 9.90
N SER A 39 -5.99 8.50 9.64
CA SER A 39 -6.58 7.17 9.41
C SER A 39 -5.86 6.39 8.31
N VAL A 40 -5.53 7.04 7.20
CA VAL A 40 -4.84 6.41 6.05
C VAL A 40 -3.44 5.96 6.48
N LEU A 41 -2.69 6.82 7.15
CA LEU A 41 -1.35 6.50 7.64
C LEU A 41 -1.39 5.32 8.62
N LYS A 42 -2.34 5.33 9.57
CA LYS A 42 -2.53 4.24 10.53
C LYS A 42 -2.87 2.91 9.83
N PHE A 43 -3.73 2.94 8.81
CA PHE A 43 -4.07 1.76 8.03
C PHE A 43 -2.86 1.21 7.26
N MET A 44 -2.08 2.07 6.60
CA MET A 44 -0.89 1.65 5.87
C MET A 44 0.13 1.02 6.82
N MET A 45 0.38 1.64 7.97
CA MET A 45 1.35 1.14 8.96
C MET A 45 0.89 -0.17 9.61
N SER A 46 -0.40 -0.29 9.98
CA SER A 46 -0.91 -1.53 10.55
C SER A 46 -0.91 -2.68 9.53
N GLY A 47 -1.30 -2.40 8.29
CA GLY A 47 -1.23 -3.35 7.18
C GLY A 47 0.20 -3.82 6.93
N LEU A 48 1.18 -2.93 6.98
CA LEU A 48 2.60 -3.25 6.83
C LEU A 48 3.07 -4.20 7.94
N VAL A 49 2.74 -3.90 9.21
CA VAL A 49 3.08 -4.77 10.34
C VAL A 49 2.45 -6.16 10.23
N VAL A 50 1.15 -6.22 9.91
CA VAL A 50 0.44 -7.50 9.73
C VAL A 50 1.05 -8.31 8.58
N ALA A 51 1.34 -7.65 7.46
CA ALA A 51 1.98 -8.29 6.31
C ALA A 51 3.38 -8.80 6.65
N MET A 52 4.21 -8.02 7.35
CA MET A 52 5.53 -8.48 7.79
C MET A 52 5.42 -9.74 8.65
N ILE A 53 4.59 -9.73 9.68
CA ILE A 53 4.42 -10.89 10.57
C ILE A 53 4.00 -12.14 9.77
N GLY A 54 2.98 -11.99 8.90
CA GLY A 54 2.48 -13.10 8.09
C GLY A 54 3.52 -13.62 7.09
N LEU A 55 4.20 -12.72 6.37
CA LEU A 55 5.20 -13.09 5.36
C LEU A 55 6.44 -13.75 5.98
N TYR A 56 6.93 -13.26 7.11
CA TYR A 56 8.05 -13.89 7.81
C TYR A 56 7.64 -15.27 8.36
N ALA A 57 6.45 -15.41 8.93
CA ALA A 57 5.95 -16.72 9.37
C ALA A 57 5.85 -17.74 8.21
N LEU A 58 5.34 -17.31 7.05
CA LEU A 58 5.28 -18.16 5.85
C LEU A 58 6.67 -18.56 5.33
N ARG A 59 7.64 -17.65 5.43
CA ARG A 59 9.03 -17.92 5.08
C ARG A 59 9.64 -18.95 6.02
N ASP A 60 9.41 -18.83 7.32
CA ASP A 60 9.94 -19.75 8.33
C ASP A 60 9.36 -21.17 8.18
N LEU A 61 8.12 -21.28 7.69
CA LEU A 61 7.50 -22.55 7.31
C LEU A 61 7.99 -23.12 5.96
N GLY A 62 8.86 -22.40 5.24
CA GLY A 62 9.38 -22.82 3.93
C GLY A 62 8.38 -22.69 2.79
N LEU A 63 7.27 -21.99 2.98
CA LEU A 63 6.20 -21.84 1.97
C LEU A 63 6.51 -20.75 0.94
N ILE A 64 7.33 -19.77 1.30
CA ILE A 64 7.74 -18.68 0.40
C ILE A 64 9.24 -18.37 0.54
N THR A 65 9.79 -17.78 -0.51
CA THR A 65 11.11 -17.16 -0.50
C THR A 65 10.96 -15.67 -0.80
N PHE A 66 11.70 -14.82 -0.08
CA PHE A 66 11.69 -13.40 -0.41
C PHE A 66 12.44 -13.14 -1.73
N PRO A 67 11.88 -12.31 -2.62
CA PRO A 67 12.60 -11.86 -3.80
C PRO A 67 13.76 -10.93 -3.39
N ASN A 68 14.69 -10.71 -4.32
CA ASN A 68 15.75 -9.72 -4.13
C ASN A 68 15.15 -8.32 -3.91
N ILE A 69 15.69 -7.60 -2.94
CA ILE A 69 15.31 -6.22 -2.66
C ILE A 69 15.73 -5.36 -3.86
N PRO A 70 14.82 -4.57 -4.45
CA PRO A 70 15.17 -3.65 -5.54
C PRO A 70 16.26 -2.66 -5.09
N ALA A 71 17.19 -2.34 -5.99
CA ALA A 71 18.25 -1.38 -5.71
C ALA A 71 17.66 0.02 -5.40
N THR A 72 18.23 0.69 -4.39
CA THR A 72 17.79 2.04 -4.02
C THR A 72 18.24 3.05 -5.06
N TYR A 73 17.30 3.61 -5.82
CA TYR A 73 17.56 4.73 -6.72
C TYR A 73 17.21 6.06 -6.05
N VAL A 74 18.19 6.65 -5.37
CA VAL A 74 17.97 7.84 -4.50
C VAL A 74 17.30 8.99 -5.25
N VAL A 75 17.83 9.37 -6.41
CA VAL A 75 17.30 10.49 -7.20
C VAL A 75 15.88 10.20 -7.68
N GLY A 76 15.63 9.02 -8.25
CA GLY A 76 14.30 8.65 -8.74
C GLY A 76 13.27 8.51 -7.61
N ASN A 77 13.67 7.96 -6.47
CA ASN A 77 12.78 7.81 -5.31
C ASN A 77 12.39 9.17 -4.73
N ILE A 78 13.32 10.11 -4.61
CA ILE A 78 13.05 11.46 -4.11
C ILE A 78 12.15 12.21 -5.10
N LEU A 79 12.54 12.30 -6.38
CA LEU A 79 11.77 13.04 -7.38
C LEU A 79 10.39 12.43 -7.60
N GLY A 80 10.31 11.10 -7.74
CA GLY A 80 9.05 10.38 -7.90
C GLY A 80 8.14 10.53 -6.68
N GLY A 81 8.71 10.44 -5.47
CA GLY A 81 7.96 10.63 -4.22
C GLY A 81 7.40 12.04 -4.07
N VAL A 82 8.16 13.08 -4.45
CA VAL A 82 7.69 14.47 -4.43
C VAL A 82 6.57 14.68 -5.45
N VAL A 83 6.75 14.24 -6.69
CA VAL A 83 5.72 14.37 -7.75
C VAL A 83 4.44 13.62 -7.34
N PHE A 84 4.57 12.40 -6.84
CA PHE A 84 3.44 11.59 -6.37
C PHE A 84 2.73 12.25 -5.18
N GLY A 85 3.49 12.76 -4.20
CA GLY A 85 2.94 13.45 -3.03
C GLY A 85 2.19 14.73 -3.40
N ILE A 86 2.75 15.55 -4.29
CA ILE A 86 2.07 16.76 -4.80
C ILE A 86 0.78 16.36 -5.53
N GLY A 87 0.83 15.34 -6.39
CA GLY A 87 -0.34 14.80 -7.06
C GLY A 87 -1.44 14.46 -6.07
N MET A 88 -1.16 13.55 -5.13
CA MET A 88 -2.13 13.11 -4.11
C MET A 88 -2.68 14.26 -3.26
N ALA A 89 -1.86 15.25 -2.91
CA ALA A 89 -2.30 16.40 -2.10
C ALA A 89 -3.26 17.32 -2.87
N LEU A 90 -3.04 17.50 -4.19
CA LEU A 90 -3.88 18.34 -5.05
C LEU A 90 -5.18 17.62 -5.44
N THR A 91 -5.09 16.33 -5.77
CA THR A 91 -6.21 15.56 -6.31
C THR A 91 -7.03 14.86 -5.24
N GLY A 92 -6.44 14.56 -4.07
CA GLY A 92 -7.08 13.84 -2.97
C GLY A 92 -7.38 12.38 -3.28
N TYR A 93 -6.65 11.77 -4.21
CA TYR A 93 -6.69 10.34 -4.53
C TYR A 93 -5.32 9.87 -5.00
#